data_AF-A0AAU9MJ47-F1
#
_entry.id   AF-A0AAU9MJ47-F1
#
_cell.length_a   1.000
_cell.length_b   1.000
_cell.length_c   1.000
_cell.angle_alpha   90.00
_cell.angle_beta   90.00
_cell.angle_gamma   90.00
#
_symmetry.space_group_name_H-M   'P 1'
#
loop_
_entity.id
_entity.type
_entity.pdbx_description
1 polymer ?
#
loop_
_entity_poly.entity_id
_entity_poly.type
_entity_poly.pdbx_seq_one_letter_code
_entity_poly.pdbx_strand_id
1 'polypeptide(L)'
;MKNRCSPESLVSMILGLSKKQKECVRSMGFGSLLKMKITDIPLKLRFYNLQKFDYERMVIDDEGKELKVTTESVHEMLGIPTGGTILTQLYQWPKDDTS
;
A
#
# COMPACT_ATOMS: atom_id res chain seq x y z
N MET A 1 15.84 9.77 10.90
CA MET A 1 15.22 8.57 10.29
C MET A 1 14.57 8.95 8.96
N LYS A 2 15.07 8.44 7.84
CA LYS A 2 14.34 8.54 6.55
C LYS A 2 13.25 7.46 6.58
N ASN A 3 11.98 7.85 6.73
CA ASN A 3 10.87 6.92 6.60
C ASN A 3 10.87 6.42 5.13
N ARG A 4 11.09 5.11 4.92
CA ARG A 4 11.52 4.55 3.62
C ARG A 4 10.42 4.38 2.56
N CYS A 5 9.24 4.96 2.75
CA CYS A 5 8.21 5.03 1.71
C CYS A 5 7.50 6.39 1.77
N SER A 6 8.02 7.41 1.08
CA SER A 6 7.17 8.58 0.78
C SER A 6 6.16 8.19 -0.30
N PRO A 7 4.89 8.66 -0.21
CA PRO A 7 3.90 8.44 -1.28
C PRO A 7 4.43 8.88 -2.64
N GLU A 8 5.13 10.01 -2.70
CA GLU A 8 5.85 10.50 -3.86
C GLU A 8 6.82 9.48 -4.48
N SER A 9 7.64 8.81 -3.66
CA SER A 9 8.59 7.78 -4.16
C SER A 9 7.84 6.61 -4.79
N LEU A 10 6.74 6.17 -4.17
CA LEU A 10 5.91 5.09 -4.70
C LEU A 10 5.22 5.52 -6.01
N VAL A 11 4.68 6.73 -6.09
CA VAL A 11 4.11 7.28 -7.33
C VAL A 11 5.16 7.36 -8.44
N SER A 12 6.36 7.86 -8.13
CA SER A 12 7.47 7.92 -9.08
C SER A 12 7.84 6.54 -9.65
N MET A 13 7.93 5.53 -8.78
CA MET A 13 8.17 4.15 -9.20
C MET A 13 7.05 3.63 -10.11
N ILE A 14 5.78 3.85 -9.76
CA ILE A 14 4.62 3.43 -10.56
C ILE A 14 4.63 4.07 -11.94
N LEU A 15 5.01 5.36 -12.04
CA LEU A 15 5.12 6.09 -13.30
C LEU A 15 6.21 5.49 -14.20
N GLY A 16 7.32 5.05 -13.62
CA GLY A 16 8.44 4.42 -14.32
C GLY A 16 8.18 2.99 -14.82
N LEU A 17 7.10 2.33 -14.41
CA LEU A 17 6.80 0.97 -14.86
C LEU A 17 6.34 0.93 -16.34
N SER A 18 6.91 -0.01 -17.09
CA SER A 18 6.46 -0.37 -18.44
C SER A 18 5.05 -0.96 -18.43
N LYS A 19 4.41 -1.06 -19.61
CA LYS A 19 3.10 -1.69 -19.76
C LYS A 19 3.08 -3.13 -19.23
N LYS A 20 4.09 -3.94 -19.59
CA LYS A 20 4.21 -5.34 -19.14
C LYS A 20 4.34 -5.45 -17.62
N GLN A 21 5.15 -4.59 -17.00
CA GLN A 21 5.29 -4.55 -15.54
C GLN A 21 3.98 -4.13 -14.85
N LYS A 22 3.26 -3.15 -15.40
CA LYS A 22 1.94 -2.75 -14.89
C LYS A 22 0.91 -3.88 -15.00
N GLU A 23 0.94 -4.69 -16.04
CA GLU A 23 0.06 -5.87 -16.13
C GLU A 23 0.42 -6.95 -15.11
N CYS A 24 1.72 -7.21 -14.89
CA CYS A 24 2.17 -8.12 -13.82
C CYS A 24 1.71 -7.63 -12.43
N VAL A 25 1.81 -6.34 -12.14
CA VAL A 25 1.31 -5.78 -10.87
C VAL A 25 -0.20 -5.97 -10.70
N ARG A 26 -0.98 -5.90 -11.79
CA ARG A 26 -2.42 -6.19 -11.75
C ARG A 26 -2.70 -7.67 -11.50
N SER A 27 -1.99 -8.58 -12.16
CA SER A 27 -2.19 -10.02 -11.98
C SER A 27 -1.82 -10.50 -10.58
N MET A 28 -0.87 -9.82 -9.92
CA MET A 28 -0.54 -10.05 -8.50
C MET A 28 -1.59 -9.52 -7.51
N GLY A 29 -2.65 -8.86 -7.98
CA GLY A 29 -3.70 -8.28 -7.13
C GLY A 29 -3.42 -6.86 -6.63
N PHE A 30 -2.29 -6.25 -7.02
CA PHE A 30 -1.91 -4.89 -6.61
C PHE A 30 -2.32 -3.81 -7.62
N GLY A 31 -3.30 -4.10 -8.47
CA GLY A 31 -3.71 -3.21 -9.57
C GLY A 31 -4.21 -1.84 -9.13
N SER A 32 -4.77 -1.73 -7.91
CA SER A 32 -5.26 -0.47 -7.36
C SER A 32 -4.12 0.50 -7.00
N LEU A 33 -2.95 -0.01 -6.58
CA LEU A 33 -1.78 0.82 -6.29
C LEU A 33 -1.31 1.58 -7.53
N LEU A 34 -1.49 1.00 -8.73
CA LEU A 34 -1.14 1.69 -9.99
C LEU A 34 -1.97 2.95 -10.25
N LYS A 35 -3.10 3.12 -9.54
CA LYS A 35 -3.97 4.28 -9.63
C LYS A 35 -3.70 5.30 -8.53
N MET A 36 -2.68 5.09 -7.69
CA MET A 36 -2.33 6.01 -6.61
C MET A 36 -1.88 7.35 -7.18
N LYS A 37 -2.52 8.44 -6.72
CA LYS A 37 -2.23 9.82 -7.14
C LYS A 37 -1.73 10.70 -5.98
N ILE A 38 -1.72 10.17 -4.76
CA ILE A 38 -1.31 10.91 -3.58
C ILE A 38 0.22 11.02 -3.61
N THR A 39 0.73 12.21 -3.94
CA THR A 39 2.17 12.52 -3.89
C THR A 39 2.58 12.99 -2.51
N ASP A 40 1.69 13.73 -1.83
CA ASP A 40 1.96 14.35 -0.55
C ASP A 40 0.80 14.20 0.42
N ILE A 41 1.16 14.08 1.70
CA ILE A 41 0.22 14.13 2.80
C ILE A 41 0.58 15.37 3.61
N PRO A 42 -0.35 16.33 3.80
CA PRO A 42 -0.09 17.50 4.62
C PRO A 42 0.51 17.10 5.97
N LEU A 43 1.65 17.68 6.31
CA LEU A 43 2.44 17.28 7.47
C LEU A 43 1.62 17.30 8.77
N LYS A 44 0.75 18.31 8.91
CA LYS A 44 -0.19 18.45 10.03
C LYS A 44 -1.13 17.25 10.12
N LEU A 45 -1.70 16.80 9.01
CA LEU A 45 -2.57 15.62 8.98
C LEU A 45 -1.80 14.35 9.34
N ARG A 46 -0.56 14.18 8.83
CA ARG A 46 0.26 13.02 9.18
C ARG A 46 0.52 12.93 10.69
N PHE A 47 0.95 14.04 11.31
CA PHE A 47 1.20 14.05 12.75
C PHE A 47 -0.08 13.91 13.57
N TYR A 48 -1.16 14.54 13.14
CA TYR A 48 -2.45 14.47 13.80
C TYR A 48 -2.94 13.02 13.88
N ASN A 49 -2.98 12.31 12.74
CA ASN A 49 -3.43 10.92 12.70
C ASN A 49 -2.54 10.01 13.55
N LEU A 50 -1.21 10.20 13.53
CA LEU A 50 -0.29 9.38 14.34
C LEU A 50 -0.46 9.61 15.85
N GLN A 51 -0.77 10.83 16.29
CA GLN A 51 -1.03 11.13 17.69
C GLN A 51 -2.37 10.58 18.18
N LYS A 52 -3.32 10.42 17.26
CA LYS A 52 -4.69 9.96 17.54
C LYS A 52 -4.90 8.47 17.27
N PHE A 53 -3.88 7.79 16.74
CA PHE A 53 -3.96 6.37 16.43
C PHE A 53 -3.67 5.52 17.68
N ASP A 54 -4.68 4.78 18.11
CA ASP A 54 -4.57 3.76 19.14
C ASP A 54 -4.28 2.41 18.48
N TYR A 55 -3.07 1.89 18.72
CA TYR A 55 -2.60 0.63 18.13
C TYR A 55 -3.32 -0.60 18.70
N GLU A 56 -3.61 -0.63 19.99
CA GLU A 56 -4.26 -1.77 20.64
C GLU A 56 -5.70 -1.93 20.14
N ARG A 57 -6.36 -0.80 19.91
CA ARG A 57 -7.75 -0.75 19.44
C ARG A 57 -7.85 -0.69 17.92
N MET A 58 -6.75 -0.40 17.22
CA MET A 58 -6.70 -0.13 15.78
C MET A 58 -7.71 0.95 15.36
N VAL A 59 -7.74 2.08 16.08
CA VAL A 59 -8.63 3.21 15.78
C VAL A 59 -7.87 4.52 15.69
N ILE A 60 -8.35 5.44 14.86
CA ILE A 60 -7.97 6.86 14.92
C ILE A 60 -9.11 7.58 15.65
N ASP A 61 -8.83 8.11 16.84
CA ASP A 61 -9.82 8.84 17.65
C ASP A 61 -9.73 10.35 17.41
N ASP A 62 -10.73 10.86 16.70
CA ASP A 62 -10.90 12.28 16.45
C ASP A 62 -12.00 12.85 17.36
N GLU A 63 -11.61 13.32 18.55
CA GLU A 63 -12.51 13.97 19.51
C GLU A 63 -13.74 13.11 19.89
N GLY A 64 -13.54 11.81 20.10
CA GLY A 64 -14.59 10.85 20.43
C GLY A 64 -15.25 10.20 19.21
N LYS A 65 -14.82 10.56 17.99
CA LYS A 65 -15.21 9.87 16.76
C LYS A 65 -14.12 8.89 16.37
N GLU A 66 -14.46 7.61 16.45
CA GLU A 66 -13.52 6.54 16.16
C GLU A 66 -13.61 6.11 14.70
N LEU A 67 -12.50 6.27 13.98
CA LEU A 67 -12.30 5.65 12.67
C LEU A 67 -11.54 4.34 12.86
N LYS A 68 -12.23 3.22 12.70
CA LYS A 68 -11.61 1.89 12.78
C LYS A 68 -10.70 1.65 11.57
N VAL A 69 -9.49 1.18 11.85
CA VAL A 69 -8.53 0.71 10.86
C VAL A 69 -8.61 -0.82 10.82
N THR A 70 -9.34 -1.36 9.85
CA THR A 70 -9.49 -2.80 9.66
C THR A 70 -8.71 -3.26 8.44
N THR A 71 -8.47 -4.56 8.31
CA THR A 71 -7.84 -5.11 7.10
C THR A 71 -8.70 -4.85 5.86
N GLU A 72 -10.02 -4.84 6.00
CA GLU A 72 -10.96 -4.49 4.94
C GLU A 72 -10.84 -3.02 4.54
N SER A 73 -10.80 -2.08 5.50
CA SER A 73 -10.65 -0.66 5.18
C SER A 73 -9.32 -0.36 4.48
N VAL A 74 -8.24 -1.06 4.87
CA VAL A 74 -6.93 -0.97 4.20
C VAL A 74 -7.00 -1.56 2.79
N HIS A 75 -7.68 -2.69 2.62
CA HIS A 75 -7.92 -3.29 1.30
C HIS A 75 -8.72 -2.35 0.41
N GLU A 76 -9.80 -1.76 0.88
CA GLU A 76 -10.62 -0.82 0.10
C GLU A 76 -9.83 0.43 -0.30
N MET A 77 -9.04 0.99 0.62
CA MET A 77 -8.26 2.21 0.37
C MET A 77 -7.08 1.99 -0.59
N LEU A 78 -6.32 0.91 -0.41
CA LEU A 78 -5.07 0.69 -1.13
C LEU A 78 -5.19 -0.39 -2.22
N GLY A 79 -6.26 -1.17 -2.21
CA GLY A 79 -6.45 -2.39 -3.01
C GLY A 79 -5.37 -3.43 -2.77
N ILE A 80 -4.80 -3.45 -1.57
CA ILE A 80 -3.82 -4.47 -1.16
C ILE A 80 -4.60 -5.72 -0.75
N PRO A 81 -4.28 -6.92 -1.28
CA PRO A 81 -4.95 -8.14 -0.87
C PRO A 81 -4.89 -8.36 0.65
N THR A 82 -6.02 -8.71 1.27
CA THR A 82 -6.17 -9.00 2.71
C THR A 82 -5.38 -10.24 3.17
N GLY A 83 -4.85 -11.03 2.23
CA GLY A 83 -4.01 -12.20 2.49
C GLY A 83 -2.88 -12.31 1.48
N GLY A 84 -2.14 -13.41 1.52
CA GLY A 84 -1.06 -13.64 0.58
C GLY A 84 -0.21 -14.84 0.95
N THR A 85 0.66 -15.20 0.02
CA THR A 85 1.64 -16.28 0.17
C THR A 85 3.00 -15.66 0.46
N ILE A 86 3.79 -16.26 1.34
CA ILE A 86 5.14 -15.74 1.63
C ILE A 86 5.95 -15.80 0.34
N LEU A 87 6.68 -14.73 -0.02
CA LEU A 87 7.49 -14.69 -1.25
C LEU A 87 8.45 -15.90 -1.37
N THR A 88 8.89 -16.46 -0.24
CA THR A 88 9.74 -17.66 -0.19
C THR A 88 9.05 -18.92 -0.71
N GLN A 89 7.72 -18.97 -0.72
CA GLN A 89 6.92 -20.06 -1.27
C GLN A 89 6.66 -19.85 -2.77
N LEU A 90 6.93 -18.66 -3.32
CA LEU A 90 6.76 -18.33 -4.74
C LEU A 90 8.02 -18.58 -5.59
N TYR A 91 9.14 -19.00 -5.01
CA TYR A 91 10.36 -19.37 -5.77
C TYR A 91 10.18 -20.58 -6.70
N GLN A 92 9.02 -21.22 -6.70
CA GLN A 92 8.62 -22.26 -7.65
C GLN A 92 8.03 -21.67 -8.96
N TRP A 93 8.01 -20.34 -9.12
CA TRP A 93 7.57 -19.71 -10.36
C TRP A 93 8.41 -20.25 -11.54
N PRO A 94 7.77 -20.75 -12.61
CA PRO A 94 8.49 -21.26 -13.76
C PRO A 94 9.36 -20.14 -14.31
N LYS A 95 10.67 -20.39 -14.34
CA LYS A 95 11.60 -19.55 -15.10
C LYS A 95 11.10 -19.67 -16.54
N ASP A 96 10.60 -18.59 -17.12
CA ASP A 96 10.35 -18.58 -18.55
C ASP A 96 11.66 -18.99 -19.24
N ASP A 97 11.64 -20.12 -19.94
CA ASP A 97 12.71 -20.57 -20.83
C ASP A 97 12.84 -19.52 -21.94
N THR A 98 13.61 -18.48 -21.68
CA THR A 98 14.03 -17.53 -22.71
C THR A 98 15.37 -18.04 -23.23
N SER A 99 15.29 -18.93 -24.23
CA SER A 99 16.36 -19.12 -25.22
C SER A 99 16.49 -17.90 -26.13
#